data_AF-B4MZ33-F1
#
_entry.id   AF-B4MZ33-F1
#
_cell.length_a   1.000
_cell.length_b   1.000
_cell.length_c   1.000
_cell.angle_alpha   90.00
_cell.angle_beta   90.00
_cell.angle_gamma   90.00
#
_symmetry.space_group_name_H-M   'P 1'
#
loop_
_entity.id
_entity.type
_entity.pdbx_description
1 polymer ?
#
loop_
_entity_poly.entity_id
_entity_poly.type
_entity_poly.pdbx_seq_one_letter_code
_entity_poly.pdbx_strand_id
1 'polypeptide(L)'
;MVGGDLLASNQLPEEETRGETCAITGPNSESRALEKRANANAKFVSIMDQLDAGVEKFRKDALNLQEIRDYLLMSMDLIKGNEMLQNMNEEEREESMLYIQRVSSRLATVELNVQTLRDPSQEESLSQINAQIDTMIKLGDPVMSRQRCQMYLNACCSSSAGLTEDLDAALESDVGPIDKKFESVLLGCTLDDQKNIKKRLVALFRYLKKQTVST
;
A
#
# COMPACT_ATOMS: atom_id res chain seq x y z
N MET A 1 38.12 -65.99 77.30
CA MET A 1 38.79 -67.27 76.98
C MET A 1 37.68 -68.30 76.82
N VAL A 2 37.36 -68.93 75.68
CA VAL A 2 37.97 -69.14 74.35
C VAL A 2 36.74 -69.46 73.43
N GLY A 3 36.55 -68.81 72.26
CA GLY A 3 36.93 -69.30 70.91
C GLY A 3 35.81 -70.13 70.25
N GLY A 4 35.19 -69.66 69.15
CA GLY A 4 35.30 -70.22 67.76
C GLY A 4 34.16 -71.24 67.51
N ASP A 5 33.46 -71.40 66.38
CA ASP A 5 33.62 -71.13 64.95
C ASP A 5 32.22 -71.26 64.29
N LEU A 6 31.79 -70.36 63.40
CA LEU A 6 31.79 -70.42 61.92
C LEU A 6 30.62 -71.19 61.22
N LEU A 7 29.97 -70.46 60.30
CA LEU A 7 29.25 -70.86 59.07
C LEU A 7 27.85 -71.51 59.14
N ALA A 8 26.86 -70.73 58.70
CA ALA A 8 25.83 -71.20 57.77
C ALA A 8 25.43 -70.07 56.81
N SER A 9 25.69 -70.30 55.53
CA SER A 9 25.39 -69.43 54.39
C SER A 9 23.96 -69.64 53.87
N ASN A 10 23.43 -68.59 53.23
CA ASN A 10 22.34 -68.58 52.23
C ASN A 10 20.91 -68.91 52.76
N GLN A 11 19.85 -68.17 52.43
CA GLN A 11 19.43 -67.68 51.12
C GLN A 11 18.39 -66.56 51.34
N LEU A 12 18.50 -65.45 50.61
CA LEU A 12 17.47 -64.39 50.52
C LEU A 12 16.22 -64.91 49.79
N PRO A 13 14.99 -64.56 50.20
CA PRO A 13 13.85 -64.50 49.29
C PRO A 13 13.67 -63.09 48.74
N GLU A 14 13.26 -63.08 47.48
CA GLU A 14 13.28 -61.98 46.52
C GLU A 14 12.27 -60.87 46.83
N GLU A 15 12.61 -59.67 46.34
CA GLU A 15 11.78 -58.47 46.33
C GLU A 15 10.45 -58.70 45.60
N GLU A 16 9.33 -58.32 46.22
CA GLU A 16 8.11 -57.95 45.51
C GLU A 16 7.94 -56.43 45.59
N THR A 17 8.72 -55.73 44.77
CA THR A 17 8.59 -54.30 44.54
C THR A 17 7.26 -54.02 43.84
N ARG A 18 6.35 -53.37 44.56
CA ARG A 18 5.16 -52.71 43.98
C ARG A 18 5.61 -51.84 42.81
N GLY A 19 5.28 -52.26 41.60
CA GLY A 19 5.43 -51.45 40.40
C GLY A 19 4.50 -50.24 40.45
N GLU A 20 4.96 -49.15 41.06
CA GLU A 20 4.51 -47.82 40.67
C GLU A 20 4.96 -47.61 39.23
N THR A 21 4.04 -47.84 38.30
CA THR A 21 4.18 -47.39 36.91
C THR A 21 4.13 -45.87 36.93
N CYS A 22 5.29 -45.25 37.15
CA CYS A 22 5.54 -43.88 36.78
C CYS A 22 5.29 -43.76 35.27
N ALA A 23 4.14 -43.21 34.90
CA ALA A 23 3.85 -42.84 33.52
C ALA A 23 4.82 -41.72 33.13
N ILE A 24 5.98 -42.09 32.61
CA ILE A 24 6.89 -41.17 31.95
C ILE A 24 6.20 -40.74 30.65
N THR A 25 5.36 -39.70 30.72
CA THR A 25 4.97 -38.93 29.54
C THR A 25 6.23 -38.26 29.02
N GLY A 26 6.93 -38.94 28.12
CA GLY A 26 8.23 -38.50 27.64
C GLY A 26 8.18 -37.11 26.98
N PRO A 27 9.26 -36.31 27.10
CA PRO A 27 9.38 -34.95 26.54
C PRO A 27 9.17 -34.87 25.01
N ASN A 28 9.14 -36.02 24.34
CA ASN A 28 8.94 -36.17 22.90
C ASN A 28 7.47 -35.96 22.45
N SER A 29 6.49 -36.14 23.35
CA SER A 29 5.06 -35.99 23.02
C SER A 29 4.60 -34.54 22.99
N GLU A 30 5.01 -33.75 23.99
CA GLU A 30 4.76 -32.31 24.06
C GLU A 30 5.51 -31.56 22.95
N SER A 31 6.78 -31.94 22.68
CA SER A 31 7.57 -31.36 21.59
C SER A 31 6.90 -31.56 20.22
N ARG A 32 6.38 -32.77 19.94
CA ARG A 32 5.63 -33.06 18.69
C ARG A 32 4.30 -32.32 18.62
N ALA A 33 3.60 -32.16 19.74
CA ALA A 33 2.34 -31.40 19.79
C ALA A 33 2.58 -29.90 19.53
N LEU A 34 3.64 -29.33 20.09
CA LEU A 34 4.09 -27.96 19.84
C LEU A 34 4.49 -27.75 18.38
N GLU A 35 5.25 -28.67 17.79
CA GLU A 35 5.65 -28.62 16.38
C GLU A 35 4.44 -28.71 15.44
N LYS A 36 3.47 -29.60 15.75
CA LYS A 36 2.22 -29.70 14.98
C LYS A 36 1.40 -28.42 15.06
N ARG A 37 1.34 -27.77 16.23
CA ARG A 37 0.68 -26.46 16.42
C ARG A 37 1.40 -25.34 15.67
N ALA A 38 2.73 -25.30 15.73
CA ALA A 38 3.53 -24.31 15.00
C ALA A 38 3.34 -24.44 13.48
N ASN A 39 3.32 -25.67 12.96
CA ASN A 39 3.04 -25.95 11.55
C ASN A 39 1.61 -25.54 11.15
N ALA A 40 0.62 -25.81 11.99
CA ALA A 40 -0.75 -25.35 11.74
C ALA A 40 -0.86 -23.81 11.72
N ASN A 41 -0.19 -23.13 12.65
CA ASN A 41 -0.14 -21.66 12.69
C ASN A 41 0.56 -21.09 11.45
N ALA A 42 1.69 -21.68 11.02
CA ALA A 42 2.39 -21.25 9.81
C ALA A 42 1.52 -21.39 8.55
N LYS A 43 0.76 -22.49 8.44
CA LYS A 43 -0.22 -22.66 7.35
C LYS A 43 -1.32 -21.62 7.39
N PHE A 44 -1.84 -21.31 8.59
CA PHE A 44 -2.87 -20.28 8.75
C PHE A 44 -2.36 -18.89 8.35
N VAL A 45 -1.15 -18.50 8.82
CA VAL A 45 -0.50 -17.25 8.42
C VAL A 45 -0.32 -17.19 6.91
N SER A 46 0.17 -18.27 6.28
CA SER A 46 0.32 -18.31 4.82
C SER A 46 -1.00 -18.14 4.06
N ILE A 47 -2.12 -18.66 4.58
CA ILE A 47 -3.45 -18.45 3.98
C ILE A 47 -3.88 -16.98 4.14
N MET A 48 -3.61 -16.37 5.30
CA MET A 48 -3.89 -14.96 5.53
C MET A 48 -3.07 -14.06 4.61
N ASP A 49 -1.78 -14.35 4.42
CA ASP A 49 -0.91 -13.60 3.51
C ASP A 49 -1.40 -13.70 2.05
N GLN A 50 -1.88 -14.89 1.63
CA GLN A 50 -2.46 -15.08 0.30
C GLN A 50 -3.77 -14.31 0.13
N LEU A 51 -4.61 -14.24 1.18
CA LEU A 51 -5.83 -13.46 1.18
C LEU A 51 -5.52 -11.96 1.10
N ASP A 52 -4.57 -11.48 1.91
CA ASP A 52 -4.11 -10.09 1.91
C ASP A 52 -3.57 -9.67 0.53
N ALA A 53 -2.71 -10.49 -0.07
CA ALA A 53 -2.25 -10.29 -1.44
C ALA A 53 -3.39 -10.27 -2.47
N GLY A 54 -4.42 -11.11 -2.27
CA GLY A 54 -5.64 -11.11 -3.08
C GLY A 54 -6.45 -9.83 -2.94
N VAL A 55 -6.57 -9.29 -1.72
CA VAL A 55 -7.24 -8.02 -1.44
C VAL A 55 -6.48 -6.85 -2.07
N GLU A 56 -5.15 -6.81 -1.93
CA GLU A 56 -4.32 -5.75 -2.54
C GLU A 56 -4.41 -5.76 -4.07
N LYS A 57 -4.40 -6.96 -4.68
CA LYS A 57 -4.64 -7.09 -6.13
C LYS A 57 -6.04 -6.59 -6.52
N PHE A 58 -7.08 -7.03 -5.80
CA PHE A 58 -8.45 -6.60 -6.06
C PHE A 58 -8.61 -5.08 -5.94
N ARG A 59 -8.01 -4.47 -4.92
CA ARG A 59 -7.99 -3.02 -4.70
C ARG A 59 -7.31 -2.30 -5.87
N LYS A 60 -6.16 -2.79 -6.34
CA LYS A 60 -5.46 -2.24 -7.51
C LYS A 60 -6.30 -2.34 -8.79
N ASP A 61 -6.91 -3.49 -9.03
CA ASP A 61 -7.77 -3.71 -10.20
C ASP A 61 -9.00 -2.78 -10.16
N ALA A 62 -9.61 -2.60 -8.99
CA ALA A 62 -10.75 -1.69 -8.79
C ALA A 62 -10.37 -0.21 -8.98
N LEU A 63 -9.18 0.22 -8.52
CA LEU A 63 -8.66 1.57 -8.79
C LEU A 63 -8.47 1.81 -10.29
N ASN A 64 -7.94 0.84 -11.04
CA ASN A 64 -7.81 0.94 -12.49
C ASN A 64 -9.18 1.08 -13.18
N LEU A 65 -10.17 0.28 -12.77
CA LEU A 65 -11.55 0.42 -13.28
C LEU A 65 -12.16 1.80 -12.94
N GLN A 66 -11.82 2.36 -11.78
CA GLN A 66 -12.23 3.70 -11.38
C GLN A 66 -11.59 4.77 -12.27
N GLU A 67 -10.29 4.67 -12.57
CA GLU A 67 -9.59 5.57 -13.51
C GLU A 67 -10.21 5.51 -14.93
N ILE A 68 -10.56 4.32 -15.41
CA ILE A 68 -11.23 4.14 -16.71
C ILE A 68 -12.62 4.81 -16.71
N ARG A 69 -13.40 4.63 -15.63
CA ARG A 69 -14.70 5.29 -15.47
C ARG A 69 -14.56 6.81 -15.51
N ASP A 70 -13.61 7.36 -14.77
CA ASP A 70 -13.38 8.80 -14.69
C ASP A 70 -12.91 9.37 -16.05
N TYR A 71 -12.08 8.62 -16.79
CA TYR A 71 -11.71 8.97 -18.17
C TYR A 71 -12.92 9.00 -19.11
N LEU A 72 -13.82 8.02 -19.02
CA LEU A 72 -15.04 7.98 -19.84
C LEU A 72 -15.96 9.14 -19.50
N LEU A 73 -16.13 9.47 -18.21
CA LEU A 73 -16.91 10.63 -17.77
C LEU A 73 -16.33 11.93 -18.36
N MET A 74 -15.03 12.14 -18.20
CA MET A 74 -14.33 13.30 -18.78
C MET A 74 -14.53 13.37 -20.30
N SER A 75 -14.40 12.24 -21.00
CA SER A 75 -14.58 12.17 -22.46
C SER A 75 -16.01 12.53 -22.87
N MET A 76 -17.01 12.08 -22.12
CA MET A 76 -18.42 12.44 -22.36
C MET A 76 -18.66 13.95 -22.18
N ASP A 77 -18.03 14.58 -21.19
CA ASP A 77 -18.16 16.02 -20.96
C ASP A 77 -17.46 16.84 -22.05
N LEU A 78 -16.30 16.39 -22.54
CA LEU A 78 -15.62 17.01 -23.69
C LEU A 78 -16.48 16.96 -24.96
N ILE A 79 -17.18 15.85 -25.21
CA ILE A 79 -18.09 15.72 -26.36
C ILE A 79 -19.27 16.69 -26.21
N LYS A 80 -19.89 16.78 -25.03
CA LYS A 80 -21.01 17.71 -24.76
C LYS A 80 -20.62 19.18 -24.95
N GLY A 81 -19.40 19.53 -24.57
CA GLY A 81 -18.85 20.88 -24.71
C GLY A 81 -18.29 21.19 -26.10
N ASN A 82 -18.30 20.25 -27.04
CA ASN A 82 -17.66 20.42 -28.34
C ASN A 82 -18.42 21.41 -29.24
N GLU A 83 -17.70 22.35 -29.85
CA GLU A 83 -18.27 23.36 -30.74
C GLU A 83 -18.97 22.76 -31.96
N MET A 84 -18.54 21.60 -32.48
CA MET A 84 -19.22 20.92 -33.59
C MET A 84 -20.65 20.54 -33.22
N LEU A 85 -20.86 20.04 -32.00
CA LEU A 85 -22.19 19.75 -31.47
C LEU A 85 -23.03 21.03 -31.36
N GLN A 86 -22.37 22.15 -31.06
CA GLN A 86 -23.01 23.47 -30.99
C GLN A 86 -23.28 24.13 -32.35
N ASN A 87 -22.71 23.60 -33.43
CA ASN A 87 -22.90 24.12 -34.78
C ASN A 87 -23.83 23.23 -35.64
N MET A 88 -24.23 22.07 -35.12
CA MET A 88 -25.25 21.22 -35.74
C MET A 88 -26.62 21.92 -35.78
N ASN A 89 -27.42 21.56 -36.78
CA ASN A 89 -28.82 21.99 -36.82
C ASN A 89 -29.62 21.37 -35.65
N GLU A 90 -30.83 21.85 -35.43
CA GLU A 90 -31.63 21.46 -34.26
C GLU A 90 -31.94 19.95 -34.23
N GLU A 91 -32.33 19.37 -35.37
CA GLU A 91 -32.68 17.95 -35.48
C GLU A 91 -31.46 17.04 -35.23
N GLU A 92 -30.34 17.31 -35.88
CA GLU A 92 -29.08 16.56 -35.73
C GLU A 92 -28.53 16.64 -34.30
N ARG A 93 -28.66 17.82 -33.68
CA ARG A 93 -28.23 18.05 -32.31
C ARG A 93 -29.10 17.28 -31.33
N GLU A 94 -30.42 17.30 -31.50
CA GLU A 94 -31.34 16.56 -30.63
C GLU A 94 -31.04 15.06 -30.69
N GLU A 95 -30.87 14.49 -31.90
CA GLU A 95 -30.51 13.08 -32.08
C GLU A 95 -29.18 12.74 -31.37
N SER A 96 -28.16 13.60 -31.57
CA SER A 96 -26.86 13.44 -30.94
C SER A 96 -26.94 13.51 -29.41
N MET A 97 -27.73 14.44 -28.87
CA MET A 97 -27.93 14.59 -27.43
C MET A 97 -28.65 13.39 -26.81
N LEU A 98 -29.66 12.82 -27.49
CA LEU A 98 -30.32 11.58 -27.05
C LEU A 98 -29.33 10.41 -27.00
N TYR A 99 -28.42 10.32 -27.97
CA TYR A 99 -27.38 9.29 -27.96
C TYR A 99 -26.38 9.50 -26.82
N ILE A 100 -25.90 10.73 -26.61
CA ILE A 100 -25.03 11.12 -25.48
C ILE A 100 -25.68 10.77 -24.14
N GLN A 101 -26.99 11.08 -23.97
CA GLN A 101 -27.74 10.76 -22.76
C GLN A 101 -27.83 9.25 -22.52
N ARG A 102 -28.06 8.46 -23.58
CA ARG A 102 -28.10 7.00 -23.50
C ARG A 102 -26.76 6.41 -23.05
N VAL A 103 -25.65 6.88 -23.62
CA VAL A 103 -24.30 6.45 -23.23
C VAL A 103 -24.00 6.87 -21.79
N SER A 104 -24.32 8.12 -21.42
CA SER A 104 -24.16 8.62 -20.06
C SER A 104 -24.95 7.79 -19.04
N SER A 105 -26.17 7.40 -19.38
CA SER A 105 -27.03 6.58 -18.50
C SER A 105 -26.44 5.19 -18.26
N ARG A 106 -25.83 4.57 -19.27
CA ARG A 106 -25.12 3.29 -19.14
C ARG A 106 -23.85 3.42 -18.30
N LEU A 107 -23.10 4.50 -18.48
CA LEU A 107 -21.90 4.74 -17.67
C LEU A 107 -22.26 5.00 -16.20
N ALA A 108 -23.39 5.65 -15.93
CA ALA A 108 -23.88 5.93 -14.58
C ALA A 108 -24.20 4.67 -13.77
N THR A 109 -24.44 3.51 -14.40
CA THR A 109 -24.67 2.25 -13.68
C THR A 109 -23.38 1.61 -13.14
N VAL A 110 -22.21 2.15 -13.49
CA VAL A 110 -20.91 1.68 -13.01
C VAL A 110 -20.55 2.47 -11.75
N GLU A 111 -20.70 1.84 -10.60
CA GLU A 111 -20.36 2.41 -9.28
C GLU A 111 -19.16 1.68 -8.69
N LEU A 112 -18.11 2.43 -8.34
CA LEU A 112 -16.89 1.94 -7.71
C LEU A 112 -16.53 2.85 -6.55
N ASN A 113 -16.23 2.27 -5.40
CA ASN A 113 -15.82 3.01 -4.21
C ASN A 113 -14.61 2.31 -3.58
N VAL A 114 -13.42 2.78 -3.93
CA VAL A 114 -12.17 2.35 -3.32
C VAL A 114 -11.63 3.51 -2.48
N GLN A 115 -11.51 3.31 -1.17
CA GLN A 115 -11.08 4.35 -0.24
C GLN A 115 -9.71 4.02 0.34
N THR A 116 -8.88 5.03 0.51
CA THR A 116 -7.70 4.94 1.36
C THR A 116 -8.15 5.22 2.79
N LEU A 117 -8.09 4.21 3.65
CA LEU A 117 -8.42 4.38 5.07
C LEU A 117 -7.34 5.22 5.73
N ARG A 118 -7.77 6.30 6.41
CA ARG A 118 -6.88 7.20 7.13
C ARG A 118 -7.36 7.40 8.54
N ASP A 119 -6.42 7.49 9.47
CA ASP A 119 -6.69 8.04 10.80
C ASP A 119 -6.65 9.57 10.77
N PRO A 120 -7.11 10.26 11.84
CA PRO A 120 -7.11 11.72 11.88
C PRO A 120 -5.72 12.37 11.68
N SER A 121 -4.65 11.72 12.14
CA SER A 121 -3.29 12.24 12.02
C SER A 121 -2.76 12.12 10.58
N GLN A 122 -3.14 11.06 9.87
CA GLN A 122 -2.84 10.87 8.46
C GLN A 122 -3.60 11.87 7.58
N GLU A 123 -4.86 12.15 7.90
CA GLU A 123 -5.66 13.16 7.19
C GLU A 123 -5.10 14.58 7.41
N GLU A 124 -4.68 14.90 8.64
CA GLU A 124 -3.99 16.17 8.93
C GLU A 124 -2.68 16.28 8.14
N SER A 125 -1.87 15.22 8.13
CA SER A 125 -0.62 15.17 7.37
C SER A 125 -0.86 15.40 5.86
N LEU A 126 -1.86 14.74 5.29
CA LEU A 126 -2.24 14.91 3.89
C LEU A 126 -2.72 16.35 3.59
N SER A 127 -3.53 16.92 4.47
CA SER A 127 -3.98 18.32 4.38
C SER A 127 -2.81 19.29 4.39
N GLN A 128 -1.85 19.09 5.29
CA GLN A 128 -0.63 19.89 5.36
C GLN A 128 0.23 19.76 4.09
N ILE A 129 0.38 18.56 3.52
CA ILE A 129 1.07 18.38 2.23
C ILE A 129 0.36 19.16 1.12
N ASN A 130 -0.95 19.02 1.02
CA ASN A 130 -1.73 19.72 0.00
C ASN A 130 -1.58 21.24 0.12
N ALA A 131 -1.63 21.78 1.34
CA ALA A 131 -1.41 23.20 1.59
C ALA A 131 -0.01 23.67 1.16
N GLN A 132 1.04 22.86 1.38
CA GLN A 132 2.40 23.19 0.95
C GLN A 132 2.53 23.20 -0.58
N ILE A 133 1.94 22.22 -1.28
CA ILE A 133 1.92 22.17 -2.75
C ILE A 133 1.13 23.36 -3.30
N ASP A 134 -0.03 23.67 -2.75
CA ASP A 134 -0.88 24.78 -3.21
C ASP A 134 -0.20 26.13 -2.99
N THR A 135 0.51 26.30 -1.88
CA THR A 135 1.29 27.51 -1.59
C THR A 135 2.41 27.70 -2.62
N MET A 136 3.11 26.62 -2.98
CA MET A 136 4.13 26.63 -4.03
C MET A 136 3.52 27.07 -5.38
N ILE A 137 2.36 26.53 -5.75
CA ILE A 137 1.69 26.87 -7.01
C ILE A 137 1.20 28.33 -7.03
N LYS A 138 0.62 28.81 -5.93
CA LYS A 138 -0.04 30.13 -5.86
C LYS A 138 0.92 31.31 -5.70
N LEU A 139 2.02 31.13 -4.97
CA LEU A 139 2.89 32.24 -4.55
C LEU A 139 4.23 32.30 -5.29
N GLY A 140 4.56 31.28 -6.09
CA GLY A 140 5.90 31.13 -6.63
C GLY A 140 6.07 31.68 -8.04
N ASP A 141 7.09 32.53 -8.20
CA ASP A 141 7.79 32.70 -9.48
C ASP A 141 8.06 31.31 -10.12
N PRO A 142 7.83 31.11 -11.43
CA PRO A 142 7.98 29.81 -12.08
C PRO A 142 9.31 29.10 -11.78
N VAL A 143 10.42 29.85 -11.65
CA VAL A 143 11.73 29.29 -11.30
C VAL A 143 11.76 28.81 -9.85
N MET A 144 11.28 29.62 -8.91
CA MET A 144 11.17 29.25 -7.49
C MET A 144 10.22 28.08 -7.27
N SER A 145 9.08 28.05 -7.95
CA SER A 145 8.12 26.93 -7.92
C SER A 145 8.76 25.64 -8.40
N ARG A 146 9.53 25.70 -9.51
CA ARG A 146 10.27 24.54 -10.03
C ARG A 146 11.29 24.03 -9.01
N GLN A 147 12.06 24.93 -8.40
CA GLN A 147 13.06 24.57 -7.40
C GLN A 147 12.42 23.89 -6.17
N ARG A 148 11.34 24.47 -5.61
CA ARG A 148 10.63 23.87 -4.47
C ARG A 148 10.00 22.52 -4.84
N CYS A 149 9.43 22.40 -6.04
CA CYS A 149 8.88 21.14 -6.52
C CYS A 149 9.96 20.05 -6.60
N GLN A 150 11.18 20.40 -7.02
CA GLN A 150 12.32 19.48 -7.01
C GLN A 150 12.69 19.05 -5.58
N MET A 151 12.73 19.99 -4.62
CA MET A 151 13.02 19.68 -3.21
C MET A 151 11.98 18.72 -2.60
N TYR A 152 10.70 18.89 -2.96
CA TYR A 152 9.62 17.98 -2.55
C TYR A 152 9.74 16.60 -3.21
N LEU A 153 10.10 16.54 -4.51
CA LEU A 153 10.38 15.28 -5.18
C LEU A 153 11.54 14.52 -4.53
N ASN A 154 12.60 15.23 -4.14
CA ASN A 154 13.74 14.62 -3.44
C ASN A 154 13.31 14.05 -2.07
N ALA A 155 12.41 14.72 -1.35
CA ALA A 155 11.82 14.20 -0.11
C ALA A 155 11.01 12.91 -0.32
N CYS A 156 10.29 12.78 -1.45
CA CYS A 156 9.58 11.55 -1.80
C CYS A 156 10.51 10.37 -2.12
N CYS A 157 11.77 10.64 -2.54
CA CYS A 157 12.74 9.59 -2.85
C CYS A 157 13.39 9.01 -1.59
N SER A 158 13.56 9.80 -0.52
CA SER A 158 14.06 9.32 0.77
C SER A 158 13.06 8.42 1.51
N SER A 159 11.75 8.60 1.28
CA SER A 159 10.71 7.75 1.87
C SER A 159 10.37 6.50 1.03
N SER A 160 10.70 6.48 -0.27
CA SER A 160 10.43 5.37 -1.18
C SER A 160 11.68 4.52 -1.44
N ALA A 161 12.15 3.77 -0.44
CA ALA A 161 13.14 2.73 -0.68
C ALA A 161 12.48 1.57 -1.47
N GLY A 162 12.62 1.56 -2.80
CA GLY A 162 12.52 0.33 -3.59
C GLY A 162 11.41 0.18 -4.64
N LEU A 163 10.81 1.23 -5.22
CA LEU A 163 9.80 1.06 -6.29
C LEU A 163 9.88 2.11 -7.41
N THR A 164 10.97 2.13 -8.16
CA THR A 164 11.05 2.90 -9.42
C THR A 164 11.67 2.05 -10.52
N GLU A 165 10.84 1.24 -11.19
CA GLU A 165 11.16 0.72 -12.53
C GLU A 165 10.45 1.47 -13.67
N ASP A 166 9.40 2.28 -13.40
CA ASP A 166 8.51 2.72 -14.49
C ASP A 166 8.30 4.24 -14.69
N LEU A 167 9.17 5.13 -14.19
CA LEU A 167 9.04 6.53 -14.59
C LEU A 167 10.37 7.28 -14.64
N ASP A 168 10.92 7.30 -15.85
CA ASP A 168 11.89 8.22 -16.41
C ASP A 168 13.14 8.45 -15.53
N ALA A 169 14.19 7.71 -15.87
CA ALA A 169 15.59 7.88 -15.44
C ALA A 169 16.20 9.26 -15.80
N ALA A 170 15.37 10.26 -16.12
CA ALA A 170 15.76 11.60 -16.56
C ALA A 170 15.59 12.68 -15.47
N LEU A 171 15.24 12.32 -14.23
CA LEU A 171 15.60 13.15 -13.08
C LEU A 171 17.07 12.88 -12.79
N GLU A 172 17.91 13.61 -13.52
CA GLU A 172 19.36 13.62 -13.37
C GLU A 172 19.75 13.55 -11.89
N SER A 173 20.67 12.65 -11.63
CA SER A 173 21.39 12.38 -10.40
C SER A 173 22.16 13.62 -9.91
N ASP A 174 21.44 14.67 -9.55
CA ASP A 174 21.92 15.68 -8.62
C ASP A 174 20.92 15.69 -7.46
N VAL A 175 21.28 14.99 -6.38
CA VAL A 175 20.47 14.94 -5.15
C VAL A 175 20.58 16.32 -4.49
N GLY A 176 19.87 17.28 -5.08
CA GLY A 176 19.75 18.63 -4.56
C GLY A 176 19.07 18.65 -3.19
N PRO A 177 18.96 19.85 -2.58
CA PRO A 177 18.46 19.99 -1.22
C PRO A 177 17.09 19.33 -1.02
N ILE A 178 16.92 18.64 0.11
CA ILE A 178 15.65 18.01 0.53
C ILE A 178 14.92 18.97 1.46
N ASP A 179 13.61 19.16 1.27
CA ASP A 179 12.79 19.85 2.25
C ASP A 179 12.44 18.89 3.40
N LYS A 180 13.18 18.99 4.51
CA LYS A 180 12.99 18.14 5.70
C LYS A 180 11.64 18.34 6.40
N LYS A 181 11.04 19.52 6.26
CA LYS A 181 9.70 19.77 6.81
C LYS A 181 8.65 19.04 5.97
N PHE A 182 8.75 19.12 4.65
CA PHE A 182 7.89 18.36 3.74
C PHE A 182 8.05 16.86 3.95
N GLU A 183 9.29 16.35 4.03
CA GLU A 183 9.59 14.93 4.28
C GLU A 183 8.93 14.43 5.58
N SER A 184 9.07 15.18 6.68
CA SER A 184 8.49 14.80 7.96
C SER A 184 6.96 14.69 7.91
N VAL A 185 6.28 15.61 7.21
CA VAL A 185 4.82 15.56 7.05
C VAL A 185 4.42 14.44 6.09
N LEU A 186 5.21 14.20 5.04
CA LEU A 186 4.96 13.14 4.05
C LEU A 186 4.99 11.75 4.70
N LEU A 187 5.93 11.52 5.62
CA LEU A 187 6.01 10.27 6.38
C LEU A 187 4.80 10.01 7.29
N GLY A 188 4.05 11.06 7.65
CA GLY A 188 2.77 10.94 8.36
C GLY A 188 1.61 10.51 7.48
N CYS A 189 1.77 10.46 6.16
CA CYS A 189 0.73 10.02 5.22
C CYS A 189 0.78 8.50 4.99
N THR A 190 -0.33 7.92 4.50
CA THR A 190 -0.33 6.52 4.06
C THR A 190 0.63 6.29 2.89
N LEU A 191 1.11 5.05 2.70
CA LEU A 191 1.97 4.72 1.56
C LEU A 191 1.32 5.03 0.19
N ASP A 192 0.00 4.87 0.10
CA ASP A 192 -0.74 5.19 -1.12
C ASP A 192 -0.78 6.69 -1.39
N ASP A 193 -0.97 7.50 -0.35
CA ASP A 193 -0.89 8.96 -0.47
C ASP A 193 0.51 9.40 -0.88
N GLN A 194 1.57 8.84 -0.28
CA GLN A 194 2.95 9.16 -0.64
C GLN A 194 3.24 8.88 -2.12
N LYS A 195 2.76 7.74 -2.65
CA LYS A 195 2.85 7.41 -4.08
C LYS A 195 2.07 8.40 -4.95
N ASN A 196 0.85 8.75 -4.55
CA ASN A 196 0.00 9.69 -5.31
C ASN A 196 0.55 11.12 -5.29
N ILE A 197 1.07 11.58 -4.16
CA ILE A 197 1.77 12.86 -4.00
C ILE A 197 3.00 12.90 -4.92
N LYS A 198 3.83 11.85 -4.93
CA LYS A 198 4.98 11.74 -5.85
C LYS A 198 4.55 11.84 -7.31
N LYS A 199 3.53 11.10 -7.74
CA LYS A 199 2.97 11.19 -9.10
C LYS A 199 2.51 12.62 -9.44
N ARG A 200 1.78 13.27 -8.52
CA ARG A 200 1.32 14.67 -8.67
C ARG A 200 2.49 15.62 -8.84
N LEU A 201 3.52 15.51 -8.00
CA LEU A 201 4.72 16.35 -8.06
C LEU A 201 5.51 16.12 -9.35
N VAL A 202 5.63 14.89 -9.85
CA VAL A 202 6.31 14.61 -11.14
C VAL A 202 5.58 15.31 -12.30
N ALA A 203 4.25 15.22 -12.33
CA ALA A 203 3.45 15.90 -13.36
C ALA A 203 3.59 17.42 -13.28
N LEU A 204 3.52 17.99 -12.06
CA LEU A 204 3.72 19.42 -11.81
C LEU A 204 5.13 19.88 -12.21
N PHE A 205 6.16 19.13 -11.86
CA PHE A 205 7.54 19.46 -12.21
C PHE A 205 7.75 19.51 -13.72
N ARG A 206 7.20 18.53 -14.46
CA ARG A 206 7.24 18.52 -15.93
C ARG A 206 6.57 19.76 -16.52
N TYR A 207 5.45 20.18 -15.95
CA TYR A 207 4.76 21.40 -16.36
C TYR A 207 5.61 22.67 -16.09
N LEU A 208 6.16 22.81 -14.89
CA LEU A 208 7.00 23.94 -14.49
C LEU A 208 8.31 24.02 -15.31
N LYS A 209 8.92 22.88 -15.64
CA LYS A 209 10.10 22.82 -16.52
C LYS A 209 9.79 23.40 -17.90
N LYS A 210 8.63 23.11 -18.48
CA LYS A 210 8.22 23.70 -19.76
C LYS A 210 8.08 25.22 -19.68
N GLN A 211 7.47 25.74 -18.61
CA GLN A 211 7.29 27.19 -18.45
C GLN A 211 8.61 27.96 -18.29
N THR A 212 9.58 27.36 -17.62
CA THR A 212 10.85 28.01 -17.26
C THR A 212 11.97 27.82 -18.28
N VAL A 213 11.80 26.95 -19.27
CA VAL A 213 12.72 26.77 -20.41
C VAL A 213 12.28 27.63 -21.62
N SER A 214 11.03 28.08 -21.66
CA SER A 214 10.48 28.95 -22.71
C SER A 214 10.58 30.45 -22.41
N THR A 215 11.29 30.84 -21.35
CA THR A 215 11.62 32.24 -21.01
C THR A 215 13.12 32.45 -21.17
#